data_AF-A0AAV2SU97-F1
#
_entry.id   AF-A0AAV2SU97-F1
#
_cell.length_a   1.000
_cell.length_b   1.000
_cell.length_c   1.000
_cell.angle_alpha   90.00
_cell.angle_beta   90.00
_cell.angle_gamma   90.00
#
_symmetry.space_group_name_H-M   'P 1'
#
loop_
_entity.id
_entity.type
_entity.pdbx_description
1 polymer ?
#
loop_
_entity_poly.entity_id
_entity_poly.type
_entity_poly.pdbx_seq_one_letter_code
_entity_poly.pdbx_strand_id
1 'polypeptide(L)'
;YLASGGEDGSVVLWDLAVGRILCELGTSSSSNSHHSNHHTQQNSGGSNSSQHTDSVVSLCWSKDSNLLISASTDGCVRTSQLKQINNSDGSSSWELVEVAQVIVGSGSNNSNGHSSSSSSNGGSLVHTSVTNQNYLTAVVALDVER
;
A
#
# COMPACT_ATOMS: atom_id res chain seq x y z
N TYR A 1 -13.48 -5.52 10.71
CA TYR A 1 -13.05 -5.55 9.29
C TYR A 1 -11.97 -6.60 9.11
N LEU A 2 -11.83 -7.16 7.91
CA LEU A 2 -10.71 -8.03 7.54
C LEU A 2 -9.91 -7.35 6.43
N ALA A 3 -8.59 -7.33 6.54
CA ALA A 3 -7.70 -6.86 5.48
C ALA A 3 -6.87 -8.03 4.93
N SER A 4 -6.62 -8.02 3.63
CA SER A 4 -5.74 -8.96 2.94
C SER A 4 -4.77 -8.20 2.04
N GLY A 5 -3.54 -8.69 1.93
CA GLY A 5 -2.48 -8.12 1.10
C GLY A 5 -2.08 -9.11 0.01
N GLY A 6 -1.79 -8.61 -1.19
CA GLY A 6 -1.44 -9.40 -2.37
C GLY A 6 0.04 -9.29 -2.76
N GLU A 7 0.50 -10.25 -3.53
CA GLU A 7 1.83 -10.24 -4.18
C GLU A 7 1.97 -9.10 -5.21
N ASP A 8 0.84 -8.60 -5.71
CA ASP A 8 0.74 -7.47 -6.64
C ASP A 8 0.80 -6.09 -5.95
N GLY A 9 1.03 -6.06 -4.63
CA GLY A 9 1.02 -4.84 -3.84
C GLY A 9 -0.38 -4.37 -3.45
N SER A 10 -1.43 -5.11 -3.80
CA SER A 10 -2.80 -4.73 -3.49
C SER A 10 -3.15 -4.98 -2.02
N VAL A 11 -3.96 -4.11 -1.43
CA VAL A 11 -4.59 -4.30 -0.12
C VAL A 11 -6.09 -4.23 -0.28
N VAL A 12 -6.79 -5.30 0.09
CA VAL A 12 -8.26 -5.40 0.00
C VAL A 12 -8.85 -5.39 1.40
N LEU A 13 -9.91 -4.61 1.57
CA LEU A 13 -10.64 -4.50 2.82
C LEU A 13 -12.04 -5.08 2.69
N TRP A 14 -12.43 -5.89 3.68
CA TRP A 14 -13.70 -6.59 3.74
C TRP A 14 -14.51 -6.19 4.97
N ASP A 15 -15.81 -5.98 4.75
CA ASP A 15 -16.83 -6.01 5.78
C ASP A 15 -17.37 -7.43 5.88
N LEU A 16 -16.96 -8.13 6.95
CA LEU A 16 -17.37 -9.51 7.21
C LEU A 16 -18.82 -9.64 7.69
N ALA A 17 -19.41 -8.57 8.25
CA ALA A 17 -20.79 -8.63 8.72
C ALA A 17 -21.77 -8.71 7.55
N VAL A 18 -21.45 -8.01 6.45
CA VAL A 18 -22.28 -7.95 5.24
C VAL A 18 -21.72 -8.85 4.12
N GLY A 19 -20.47 -9.26 4.21
CA GLY A 19 -19.81 -10.12 3.22
C GLY A 19 -19.43 -9.40 1.93
N ARG A 20 -18.98 -8.14 2.03
CA ARG A 20 -18.61 -7.32 0.86
C ARG A 20 -17.22 -6.70 0.98
N ILE A 21 -16.63 -6.41 -0.18
CA ILE A 21 -15.44 -5.55 -0.27
C ILE A 21 -15.86 -4.11 0.05
N LEU A 22 -15.10 -3.46 0.92
CA LEU A 22 -15.23 -2.04 1.21
C LEU A 22 -14.37 -1.21 0.25
N CYS A 23 -13.11 -1.58 0.08
CA CYS A 23 -12.18 -0.93 -0.82
C CYS A 23 -11.01 -1.83 -1.20
N GLU A 24 -10.34 -1.45 -2.28
CA GLU A 24 -9.14 -2.09 -2.80
C GLU A 24 -8.12 -1.02 -3.15
N LEU A 25 -6.91 -1.18 -2.62
CA LEU A 25 -5.79 -0.28 -2.80
C LEU A 25 -4.72 -1.02 -3.60
N GLY A 26 -4.68 -0.85 -4.91
CA GLY A 26 -3.61 -1.40 -5.74
C GLY A 26 -4.03 -1.89 -7.11
N THR A 27 -5.29 -2.28 -7.28
CA THR A 27 -5.80 -2.52 -8.63
C THR A 27 -6.30 -1.20 -9.18
N SER A 28 -5.53 -0.63 -10.09
CA SER A 28 -6.08 0.33 -11.03
C SER A 28 -7.31 -0.33 -11.66
N SER A 29 -8.52 0.12 -11.32
CA SER A 29 -9.65 -0.04 -12.23
C SER A 29 -9.30 0.81 -13.44
N SER A 30 -8.51 0.26 -14.35
CA SER A 30 -8.05 0.89 -15.58
C SER A 30 -9.27 1.20 -16.43
N SER A 31 -9.88 2.34 -16.14
CA SER A 31 -10.82 2.99 -17.05
C SER A 31 -9.96 3.43 -18.23
N ASN A 32 -9.98 2.61 -19.29
CA ASN A 32 -9.35 2.86 -20.59
C ASN A 32 -9.30 4.35 -20.96
N SER A 33 -8.14 4.98 -20.77
CA SER A 33 -7.82 6.26 -21.43
C SER A 33 -7.14 5.95 -22.76
N HIS A 34 -7.95 5.51 -23.72
CA HIS A 34 -7.55 5.49 -25.12
C HIS A 34 -7.28 6.92 -25.60
N HIS A 35 -6.04 7.17 -26.03
CA HIS A 35 -5.58 8.28 -26.86
C HIS A 35 -5.73 9.71 -26.31
N SER A 36 -4.59 10.29 -25.92
CA SER A 36 -4.17 11.56 -26.54
C SER A 36 -2.65 11.73 -26.43
N ASN A 37 -1.99 11.70 -27.59
CA ASN A 37 -0.68 12.29 -27.77
C ASN A 37 -0.81 13.79 -27.51
N HIS A 38 -0.47 14.25 -26.31
CA HIS A 38 -0.17 15.66 -26.10
C HIS A 38 1.07 15.78 -25.23
N HIS A 39 2.11 16.34 -25.82
CA HIS A 39 3.35 16.73 -25.16
C HIS A 39 3.03 17.81 -24.13
N THR A 40 2.80 17.40 -22.89
CA THR A 40 2.84 18.27 -21.72
C THR A 40 3.78 17.63 -20.72
N GLN A 41 4.89 18.32 -20.44
CA GLN A 41 5.67 18.09 -19.23
C GLN A 41 4.71 18.22 -18.05
N GLN A 42 4.19 17.08 -17.57
CA GLN A 42 3.56 17.03 -16.28
C GLN A 42 4.69 17.16 -15.27
N ASN A 43 4.78 18.34 -14.68
CA ASN A 43 5.40 18.53 -13.38
C ASN A 43 4.86 17.42 -12.48
N SER A 44 5.73 16.47 -12.13
CA SER A 44 5.43 15.36 -11.23
C SER A 44 5.21 15.90 -9.81
N GLY A 45 4.09 16.60 -9.60
CA GLY A 45 3.53 16.82 -8.28
C GLY A 45 3.15 15.45 -7.74
N GLY A 46 3.89 15.01 -6.71
CA GLY A 46 3.95 13.65 -6.21
C GLY A 46 2.64 12.88 -6.35
N SER A 47 2.66 11.85 -7.18
CA SER A 47 1.66 10.81 -7.14
C SER A 47 1.64 10.28 -5.70
N ASN A 48 0.54 10.55 -4.98
CA ASN A 48 0.15 9.83 -3.77
C ASN A 48 -0.02 8.35 -4.15
N SER A 49 1.09 7.65 -4.36
CA SER A 49 1.10 6.21 -4.58
C SER A 49 0.86 5.58 -3.23
N SER A 50 -0.37 5.65 -2.71
CA SER A 50 -0.80 4.89 -1.54
C SER A 50 -0.69 3.37 -1.79
N GLN A 51 -0.49 2.97 -3.04
CA GLN A 51 -0.25 1.59 -3.46
C GLN A 51 1.21 1.16 -3.20
N HIS A 52 1.38 -0.08 -2.75
CA HIS A 52 2.66 -0.77 -2.74
C HIS A 52 3.04 -1.21 -4.16
N THR A 53 4.32 -1.10 -4.51
CA THR A 53 4.81 -1.49 -5.85
C THR A 53 5.30 -2.94 -5.92
N ASP A 54 5.21 -3.66 -4.80
CA ASP A 54 5.66 -5.04 -4.65
C ASP A 54 4.87 -5.73 -3.52
N SER A 55 5.09 -7.03 -3.32
CA SER A 55 4.34 -7.91 -2.43
C SER A 55 4.08 -7.34 -1.04
N VAL A 56 2.82 -7.35 -0.61
CA VAL A 56 2.44 -7.03 0.77
C VAL A 56 2.67 -8.26 1.64
N VAL A 57 3.64 -8.18 2.54
CA VAL A 57 4.10 -9.30 3.37
C VAL A 57 3.57 -9.26 4.80
N SER A 58 3.08 -8.12 5.27
CA SER A 58 2.52 -7.99 6.62
C SER A 58 1.39 -6.96 6.68
N LEU A 59 0.37 -7.26 7.47
CA LEU A 59 -0.77 -6.39 7.74
C LEU A 59 -1.07 -6.35 9.24
N CYS A 60 -1.31 -5.16 9.78
CA CYS A 60 -1.67 -4.99 11.17
C CYS A 60 -2.72 -3.88 11.34
N TRP A 61 -3.87 -4.22 11.94
CA TRP A 61 -4.84 -3.23 12.38
C TRP A 61 -4.42 -2.60 13.70
N SER A 62 -4.62 -1.30 13.83
CA SER A 62 -4.65 -0.66 15.15
C SER A 62 -5.82 -1.20 15.97
N LYS A 63 -5.66 -1.18 17.29
CA LYS A 63 -6.66 -1.71 18.22
C LYS A 63 -8.01 -1.00 18.13
N ASP A 64 -7.98 0.30 17.85
CA ASP A 64 -9.17 1.13 17.64
C ASP A 64 -9.80 0.96 16.25
N SER A 65 -9.21 0.11 15.38
CA SER A 65 -9.64 -0.13 13.99
C SER A 65 -9.63 1.11 13.09
N ASN A 66 -8.95 2.20 13.50
CA ASN A 66 -8.86 3.42 12.71
C ASN A 66 -7.71 3.39 11.69
N LEU A 67 -6.64 2.66 11.97
CA LEU A 67 -5.45 2.58 11.15
C LEU A 67 -5.20 1.14 10.70
N LEU A 68 -4.84 0.99 9.44
CA LEU A 68 -4.29 -0.21 8.87
C LEU A 68 -2.84 0.06 8.50
N ILE A 69 -1.94 -0.81 8.96
CA ILE A 69 -0.54 -0.78 8.58
C ILE A 69 -0.28 -1.91 7.59
N SER A 70 0.24 -1.56 6.41
CA SER A 70 0.68 -2.49 5.38
C SER A 70 2.18 -2.37 5.15
N ALA A 71 2.81 -3.50 4.92
CA ALA A 71 4.25 -3.65 4.89
C ALA A 71 4.62 -4.47 3.66
N SER A 72 5.55 -3.96 2.85
CA SER A 72 5.87 -4.53 1.54
C SER A 72 7.37 -4.69 1.31
N THR A 73 7.71 -5.60 0.40
CA THR A 73 9.07 -5.77 -0.14
C THR A 73 9.52 -4.59 -1.02
N ASP A 74 8.62 -3.65 -1.34
CA ASP A 74 8.95 -2.34 -1.92
C ASP A 74 9.81 -1.46 -0.97
N GLY A 75 10.11 -1.95 0.23
CA GLY A 75 10.93 -1.29 1.22
C GLY A 75 10.15 -0.26 2.04
N CYS A 76 8.82 -0.24 1.93
CA CYS A 76 7.96 0.73 2.60
C CYS A 76 6.98 0.05 3.56
N VAL A 77 6.72 0.75 4.67
CA VAL A 77 5.58 0.53 5.55
C VAL A 77 4.64 1.70 5.41
N ARG A 78 3.39 1.43 5.06
CA ARG A 78 2.34 2.44 4.88
C ARG A 78 1.33 2.33 6.01
N THR A 79 0.92 3.48 6.53
CA THR A 79 -0.17 3.59 7.50
C THR A 79 -1.33 4.28 6.79
N SER A 80 -2.48 3.62 6.79
CA SER A 80 -3.67 4.07 6.08
C SER A 80 -4.86 4.16 7.04
N GLN A 81 -5.66 5.21 6.90
CA GLN A 81 -6.90 5.39 7.63
C GLN A 81 -8.09 4.93 6.78
N LEU A 82 -8.96 4.11 7.35
CA LEU A 82 -10.23 3.77 6.71
C LEU A 82 -11.20 4.94 6.84
N LYS A 83 -11.67 5.47 5.71
CA LYS A 83 -12.64 6.57 5.67
C LYS A 83 -13.89 6.16 4.90
N GLN A 84 -15.04 6.51 5.47
CA GLN A 84 -16.30 6.51 4.75
C GLN A 84 -16.40 7.81 3.97
N ILE A 85 -16.57 7.71 2.66
CA ILE A 85 -16.83 8.84 1.78
C ILE A 85 -18.33 8.89 1.54
N ASN A 86 -18.91 10.08 1.69
CA ASN A 86 -20.28 10.33 1.28
C ASN A 86 -20.27 10.95 -0.12
N ASN A 87 -20.87 10.25 -1.07
CA ASN A 87 -20.96 10.68 -2.45
C ASN A 87 -22.10 11.70 -2.62
N SER A 88 -22.02 12.50 -3.69
CA SER A 88 -23.03 13.52 -4.01
C SER A 88 -24.41 12.93 -4.33
N ASP A 89 -24.46 11.67 -4.75
CA ASP A 89 -25.69 10.91 -4.99
C ASP A 89 -26.34 10.36 -3.70
N GLY A 90 -25.76 10.66 -2.53
CA GLY A 90 -26.22 10.18 -1.23
C GLY A 90 -25.78 8.75 -0.89
N SER A 91 -25.05 8.08 -1.78
CA SER A 91 -24.41 6.80 -1.46
C SER A 91 -23.16 7.00 -0.58
N SER A 92 -22.72 5.93 0.08
CA SER A 92 -21.43 5.92 0.77
C SER A 92 -20.49 4.89 0.14
N SER A 93 -19.25 5.29 -0.09
CA SER A 93 -18.14 4.40 -0.42
C SER A 93 -17.10 4.41 0.70
N TRP A 94 -16.11 3.52 0.60
CA TRP A 94 -15.02 3.44 1.56
C TRP A 94 -13.69 3.57 0.82
N GLU A 95 -12.72 4.19 1.46
CA GLU A 95 -11.35 4.27 0.95
C GLU A 95 -10.34 4.06 2.08
N LEU A 96 -9.17 3.55 1.71
CA LEU A 96 -7.98 3.59 2.56
C LEU A 96 -7.14 4.80 2.12
N VAL A 97 -7.06 5.80 3.00
CA VAL A 97 -6.25 6.99 2.77
C VAL A 97 -4.93 6.82 3.47
N GLU A 98 -3.82 6.85 2.74
CA GLU A 98 -2.50 6.88 3.36
C GLU A 98 -2.35 8.14 4.21
N VAL A 99 -1.93 7.95 5.46
CA VAL A 99 -1.66 9.03 6.43
C VAL A 99 -0.18 9.12 6.80
N ALA A 100 0.60 8.06 6.58
CA ALA A 100 2.05 8.07 6.76
C ALA A 100 2.73 6.95 5.96
N GLN A 101 3.98 7.20 5.55
CA GLN A 101 4.87 6.22 4.94
C GLN A 101 6.22 6.23 5.68
N VAL A 102 6.77 5.05 5.94
CA VAL A 102 8.12 4.87 6.48
C VAL A 102 8.91 3.99 5.52
N ILE A 103 10.08 4.47 5.10
CA ILE A 103 11.01 3.71 4.26
C ILE A 103 11.94 2.93 5.20
N VAL A 104 11.92 1.61 5.10
CA VAL A 104 12.64 0.69 6.00
C VAL A 104 13.74 -0.11 5.29
N GLY A 105 13.87 0.01 3.97
CA GLY A 105 14.92 -0.63 3.17
C GLY A 105 14.93 -0.15 1.71
N SER A 106 15.95 -0.57 0.96
CA SER A 106 16.06 -0.30 -0.48
C SER A 106 15.34 -1.39 -1.28
N GLY A 107 14.00 -1.37 -1.26
CA GLY A 107 13.21 -1.97 -2.32
C GLY A 107 13.40 -1.15 -3.59
N SER A 108 13.55 -1.80 -4.74
CA SER A 108 13.81 -1.10 -6.01
C SER A 108 12.59 -0.28 -6.44
N ASN A 109 12.51 0.96 -5.97
CA ASN A 109 11.65 2.01 -6.54
C ASN A 109 12.25 2.49 -7.87
N ASN A 110 12.41 1.59 -8.84
CA ASN A 110 13.02 1.94 -10.12
C ASN A 110 11.94 2.12 -11.19
N SER A 111 11.20 3.22 -11.11
CA SER A 111 10.43 3.76 -12.23
C SER A 111 11.37 4.44 -13.23
N ASN A 112 12.20 3.66 -13.91
CA ASN A 112 12.71 3.98 -15.24
C ASN A 112 13.43 2.75 -15.78
N GLY A 113 12.74 2.05 -16.68
CA GLY A 113 13.17 0.77 -17.19
C GLY A 113 14.51 0.88 -17.91
N HIS A 114 15.53 0.25 -17.36
CA HIS A 114 16.48 -0.59 -18.08
C HIS A 114 16.67 -1.83 -17.20
N SER A 115 16.39 -2.99 -17.79
CA SER A 115 16.52 -4.31 -17.17
C SER A 115 17.84 -4.47 -16.42
N SER A 116 17.76 -4.64 -15.10
CA SER A 116 18.77 -5.35 -14.32
C SER A 116 18.06 -6.36 -13.44
N SER A 117 18.18 -7.61 -13.87
CA SER A 117 17.81 -8.81 -13.13
C SER A 117 18.52 -8.83 -11.77
N SER A 118 17.73 -9.20 -10.74
CA SER A 118 18.14 -10.00 -9.59
C SER A 118 19.39 -9.56 -8.83
N SER A 119 19.15 -8.82 -7.75
CA SER A 119 19.89 -8.97 -6.48
C SER A 119 19.16 -8.13 -5.44
N SER A 120 18.05 -8.65 -4.93
CA SER A 120 17.37 -8.08 -3.76
C SER A 120 18.22 -8.28 -2.51
N ASN A 121 19.37 -7.61 -2.42
CA ASN A 121 20.18 -7.53 -1.20
C ASN A 121 19.61 -6.43 -0.28
N GLY A 122 18.28 -6.33 -0.23
CA GLY A 122 17.52 -5.39 0.58
C GLY A 122 16.87 -6.16 1.72
N GLY A 123 16.89 -5.58 2.92
CA GLY A 123 16.28 -6.23 4.08
C GLY A 123 14.84 -6.64 3.82
N SER A 124 14.52 -7.90 4.08
CA SER A 124 13.17 -8.44 4.04
C SER A 124 12.44 -8.01 5.32
N LEU A 125 11.33 -7.32 5.16
CA LEU A 125 10.48 -6.97 6.28
C LEU A 125 9.71 -8.22 6.73
N VAL A 126 10.07 -8.74 7.90
CA VAL A 126 9.53 -10.03 8.39
C VAL A 126 8.33 -9.86 9.30
N HIS A 127 8.18 -8.70 9.94
CA HIS A 127 7.08 -8.48 10.88
C HIS A 127 6.80 -6.99 11.13
N THR A 128 5.52 -6.63 11.20
CA THR A 128 5.05 -5.35 11.72
C THR A 128 3.96 -5.57 12.76
N SER A 129 3.97 -4.78 13.83
CA SER A 129 2.86 -4.75 14.78
C SER A 129 2.61 -3.35 15.33
N VAL A 130 1.36 -3.14 15.73
CA VAL A 130 0.87 -1.90 16.33
C VAL A 130 0.66 -2.11 17.82
N THR A 131 1.21 -1.22 18.64
CA THR A 131 1.02 -1.27 20.10
C THR A 131 -0.37 -0.78 20.52
N ASN A 132 -0.72 -0.95 21.80
CA ASN A 132 -1.96 -0.42 22.37
C ASN A 132 -2.08 1.12 22.27
N GLN A 133 -0.98 1.83 22.03
CA GLN A 133 -0.93 3.28 21.87
C GLN A 133 -0.74 3.70 20.41
N ASN A 134 -1.00 2.81 19.45
CA ASN A 134 -0.83 3.04 18.02
C ASN A 134 0.61 3.37 17.59
N TYR A 135 1.62 2.99 18.40
CA TYR A 135 3.01 3.02 17.95
C TYR A 135 3.29 1.85 17.01
N LEU A 136 3.91 2.16 15.86
CA LEU A 136 4.42 1.17 14.92
C LEU A 136 5.70 0.54 15.49
N THR A 137 5.76 -0.78 15.49
CA THR A 137 6.99 -1.54 15.64
C THR A 137 7.19 -2.42 14.40
N ALA A 138 8.42 -2.49 13.91
CA ALA A 138 8.77 -3.23 12.71
C ALA A 138 10.09 -3.97 12.92
N VAL A 139 10.18 -5.17 12.37
CA VAL A 139 11.40 -5.98 12.36
C VAL A 139 11.78 -6.22 10.91
N VAL A 140 12.94 -5.69 10.53
CA VAL A 140 13.56 -5.93 9.23
C VAL A 140 14.66 -6.98 9.41
N ALA A 141 14.57 -8.08 8.67
CA ALA A 141 15.66 -9.04 8.55
C ALA A 141 16.53 -8.62 7.37
N LEU A 142 17.80 -8.32 7.63
CA LEU A 142 18.76 -8.12 6.55
C LEU A 142 19.17 -9.49 6.02
N ASP A 143 18.89 -9.76 4.75
CA ASP A 143 19.51 -10.90 4.09
C ASP A 143 20.95 -10.52 3.76
N VAL A 144 21.90 -11.12 4.46
CA VAL A 144 23.33 -10.97 4.21
C VAL A 144 23.78 -12.27 3.59
N GLU A 145 23.62 -12.41 2.27
CA GLU A 145 24.31 -13.49 1.58
C GLU A 145 25.82 -13.20 1.53
N ARG A 146 26.60 -14.24 1.84
CA ARG A 146 28.07 -14.28 1.92
C ARG A 146 28.72 -14.49 0.56
#